data_AF-A0A9D7FEC3-F1
#
_entry.id   AF-A0A9D7FEC3-F1
#
_cell.length_a   1.000
_cell.length_b   1.000
_cell.length_c   1.000
_cell.angle_alpha   90.00
_cell.angle_beta   90.00
_cell.angle_gamma   90.00
#
_symmetry.space_group_name_H-M   'P 1'
#
loop_
_entity.id
_entity.type
_entity.pdbx_description
1 polymer ?
#
loop_
_entity_poly.entity_id
_entity_poly.type
_entity_poly.pdbx_seq_one_letter_code
_entity_poly.pdbx_strand_id
1 'polypeptide(L)'
;MGQREENEVYKLRLLESEAILGLMSLVYFENWIKINLLQSSIENIGEEKKYDRIAGCLIAYACRIAFRKGFDGFVALEPKTTLAQHYINKYNFQICGRHINTELGNSELLIQEYLNDDQ
;
A
#
# COMPACT_ATOMS: atom_id res chain seq x y z
N MET A 1 -14.58 18.27 -13.93
CA MET A 1 -14.11 16.91 -14.28
C MET A 1 -12.66 16.86 -13.83
N GLY A 2 -12.39 16.17 -12.71
CA GLY A 2 -11.27 16.46 -11.79
C GLY A 2 -9.88 16.43 -12.42
N GLN A 3 -9.05 17.40 -12.02
CA GLN A 3 -7.62 17.43 -12.32
C GLN A 3 -7.00 16.13 -11.79
N ARG A 4 -6.30 15.38 -12.65
CA ARG A 4 -5.42 14.31 -12.18
C ARG A 4 -4.18 14.99 -11.63
N GLU A 5 -4.02 14.97 -10.31
CA GLU A 5 -2.72 15.29 -9.71
C GLU A 5 -1.67 14.30 -10.21
N GLU A 6 -0.43 14.76 -10.29
CA GLU A 6 0.71 13.94 -10.69
C GLU A 6 0.84 12.74 -9.73
N ASN A 7 1.27 11.60 -10.28
CA ASN A 7 1.52 10.42 -9.48
C ASN A 7 2.71 10.68 -8.54
N GLU A 8 2.53 10.50 -7.24
CA GLU A 8 3.66 10.49 -6.32
C GLU A 8 4.20 9.05 -6.20
N VAL A 9 5.51 8.88 -6.38
CA VAL A 9 6.16 7.57 -6.45
C VAL A 9 7.09 7.36 -5.27
N TYR A 10 6.94 6.21 -4.62
CA TYR A 10 7.71 5.79 -3.46
C TYR A 10 8.45 4.49 -3.78
N LYS A 11 9.66 4.35 -3.21
CA LYS A 11 10.47 3.13 -3.28
C LYS A 11 10.77 2.60 -1.88
N LEU A 12 10.80 1.28 -1.75
CA LEU A 12 11.30 0.59 -0.56
C LEU A 12 12.71 0.05 -0.85
N ARG A 13 13.65 0.30 0.05
CA ARG A 13 15.01 -0.23 0.03
C ARG A 13 15.50 -0.50 1.46
N LEU A 14 16.53 -1.32 1.59
CA LEU A 14 17.30 -1.42 2.84
C LEU A 14 18.17 -0.17 3.01
N LEU A 15 18.55 0.16 4.24
CA LEU A 15 19.38 1.35 4.51
C LEU A 15 20.77 1.20 3.90
N GLU A 16 21.32 0.00 4.01
CA GLU A 16 22.65 -0.44 3.56
C GLU A 16 22.71 -0.84 2.07
N SER A 17 21.60 -0.72 1.33
CA SER A 17 21.55 -1.10 -0.09
C SER A 17 20.76 -0.11 -0.93
N GLU A 18 21.23 0.13 -2.15
CA GLU A 18 20.51 0.95 -3.15
C GLU A 18 19.53 0.12 -4.00
N ALA A 19 19.48 -1.20 -3.82
CA ALA A 19 18.55 -2.06 -4.53
C ALA A 19 17.09 -1.73 -4.17
N ILE A 20 16.25 -1.54 -5.19
CA ILE A 20 14.82 -1.28 -5.02
C ILE A 20 14.11 -2.60 -4.78
N LEU A 21 13.52 -2.77 -3.59
CA LEU A 21 12.76 -3.94 -3.21
C LEU A 21 11.30 -3.86 -3.67
N GLY A 22 10.75 -2.64 -3.72
CA GLY A 22 9.39 -2.43 -4.19
C GLY A 22 9.11 -0.98 -4.53
N LEU A 23 8.05 -0.77 -5.30
CA LEU A 23 7.58 0.52 -5.78
C LEU A 23 6.09 0.66 -5.49
N MET A 24 5.69 1.89 -5.17
CA MET A 24 4.30 2.28 -5.02
C MET A 24 4.05 3.63 -5.68
N SER A 25 2.94 3.75 -6.39
CA SER A 25 2.47 5.02 -6.97
C SER A 25 1.13 5.39 -6.33
N LEU A 26 1.03 6.62 -5.83
CA LEU A 26 -0.16 7.18 -5.20
C LEU A 26 -0.79 8.26 -6.07
N VAL A 27 -2.12 8.30 -6.07
CA VAL A 27 -2.94 9.39 -6.61
C VAL A 27 -3.83 9.90 -5.49
N TYR A 28 -3.83 11.21 -5.28
CA TYR A 28 -4.62 11.85 -4.23
C TYR A 28 -5.99 12.28 -4.75
N PHE A 29 -7.00 12.00 -3.94
CA PHE A 29 -8.35 12.51 -4.11
C PHE A 29 -8.70 13.39 -2.89
N GLU A 30 -9.86 14.05 -2.94
CA GLU A 30 -10.27 15.03 -1.92
C GLU A 30 -10.23 14.49 -0.49
N ASN A 31 -10.56 13.21 -0.30
CA ASN A 31 -10.67 12.58 1.02
C ASN A 31 -10.11 11.15 1.10
N TRP A 32 -9.33 10.71 0.10
CA TRP A 32 -8.73 9.37 0.10
C TRP A 32 -7.52 9.30 -0.83
N ILE A 33 -6.73 8.23 -0.67
CA ILE A 33 -5.57 7.95 -1.51
C ILE A 33 -5.84 6.71 -2.34
N LYS A 34 -5.61 6.79 -3.66
CA LYS A 34 -5.55 5.61 -4.52
C LYS A 34 -4.12 5.13 -4.65
N ILE A 35 -3.87 3.85 -4.37
CA ILE A 35 -2.66 3.17 -4.84
C ILE A 35 -2.90 2.81 -6.31
N ASN A 36 -2.20 3.50 -7.21
CA ASN A 36 -2.28 3.29 -8.66
C ASN A 36 -1.35 2.14 -9.12
N LEU A 37 -0.23 1.94 -8.42
CA LEU A 37 0.70 0.84 -8.65
C LEU A 37 1.24 0.34 -7.32
N LEU A 38 1.37 -0.98 -7.18
CA LEU A 38 2.05 -1.63 -6.07
C LEU A 38 2.80 -2.85 -6.61
N GLN A 39 4.12 -2.85 -6.51
CA GLN A 39 4.96 -3.91 -7.05
C GLN A 39 6.15 -4.21 -6.13
N SER A 40 6.46 -5.49 -5.99
CA SER A 40 7.74 -5.98 -5.45
C SER A 40 8.71 -6.25 -6.62
N SER A 41 10.02 -6.21 -6.34
CA SER A 41 11.04 -6.65 -7.31
C SER A 41 10.88 -8.14 -7.63
N ILE A 42 11.44 -8.56 -8.77
CA ILE A 42 11.26 -9.93 -9.31
C ILE A 42 11.83 -11.01 -8.38
N GLU A 43 12.83 -10.68 -7.57
CA GLU A 43 13.44 -11.58 -6.58
C GLU A 43 12.60 -11.72 -5.30
N ASN A 44 11.55 -10.90 -5.16
CA ASN A 44 10.72 -10.83 -3.97
C ASN A 44 9.24 -11.14 -4.25
N ILE A 45 8.99 -11.94 -5.28
CA ILE A 45 7.67 -12.49 -5.60
C ILE A 45 7.71 -14.03 -5.58
N GLY A 46 6.57 -14.66 -5.32
CA GLY A 46 6.46 -16.13 -5.28
C GLY A 46 6.93 -16.77 -3.96
N GLU A 47 7.12 -18.09 -3.99
CA GLU A 47 7.47 -18.89 -2.82
C GLU A 47 8.93 -18.71 -2.40
N GLU A 48 9.83 -18.47 -3.35
CA GLU A 48 11.28 -18.31 -3.14
C GLU A 48 11.71 -16.84 -2.91
N LYS A 49 10.78 -15.99 -2.44
CA LYS A 49 11.05 -14.56 -2.23
C LYS A 49 12.20 -14.35 -1.23
N LYS A 50 13.13 -13.45 -1.56
CA LYS A 50 14.25 -13.10 -0.68
C LYS A 50 13.79 -12.30 0.54
N TYR A 51 12.89 -11.34 0.34
CA TYR A 51 12.29 -10.54 1.39
C TYR A 51 10.76 -10.65 1.32
N ASP A 52 10.13 -10.82 2.49
CA ASP A 52 8.69 -10.74 2.65
C ASP A 52 8.25 -9.31 3.01
N ARG A 53 6.93 -9.10 3.12
CA ARG A 53 6.27 -7.92 3.69
C ARG A 53 6.43 -6.62 2.92
N ILE A 54 7.17 -6.58 1.81
CA ILE A 54 7.36 -5.40 0.94
C ILE A 54 6.05 -4.66 0.63
N ALA A 55 5.05 -5.39 0.12
CA ALA A 55 3.74 -4.80 -0.20
C ALA A 55 3.04 -4.26 1.06
N GLY A 56 3.12 -4.97 2.18
CA GLY A 56 2.57 -4.53 3.47
C GLY A 56 3.22 -3.24 3.96
N CYS A 57 4.55 -3.13 3.92
CA CYS A 57 5.29 -1.90 4.27
C CYS A 57 4.85 -0.70 3.42
N LEU A 58 4.70 -0.90 2.10
CA LEU A 58 4.26 0.16 1.19
C LEU A 58 2.79 0.57 1.47
N ILE A 59 1.88 -0.41 1.66
CA ILE A 59 0.48 -0.14 2.01
C ILE A 59 0.38 0.62 3.33
N ALA A 60 1.10 0.18 4.35
CA ALA A 60 1.10 0.83 5.66
C ALA A 60 1.65 2.26 5.58
N TYR A 61 2.64 2.49 4.73
CA TYR A 61 3.15 3.82 4.46
C TYR A 61 2.10 4.72 3.79
N ALA A 62 1.32 4.20 2.82
CA ALA A 62 0.19 4.93 2.26
C ALA A 62 -0.88 5.25 3.32
N CYS A 63 -1.20 4.29 4.20
CA CYS A 63 -2.13 4.51 5.32
C CYS A 63 -1.65 5.64 6.24
N ARG A 64 -0.35 5.66 6.57
CA ARG A 64 0.26 6.73 7.37
C ARG A 64 0.14 8.09 6.70
N ILE A 65 0.32 8.16 5.38
CA ILE A 65 0.09 9.42 4.63
C ILE A 65 -1.38 9.84 4.71
N ALA A 66 -2.32 8.90 4.51
CA ALA A 66 -3.74 9.19 4.58
C ALA A 66 -4.14 9.77 5.95
N PHE A 67 -3.67 9.20 7.06
CA PHE A 67 -3.89 9.78 8.39
C PHE A 67 -3.29 11.18 8.55
N ARG A 68 -2.04 11.39 8.09
CA ARG A 68 -1.40 12.72 8.15
C ARG A 68 -2.15 13.79 7.36
N LYS A 69 -2.91 13.39 6.33
CA LYS A 69 -3.75 14.29 5.54
C LYS A 69 -5.17 14.47 6.11
N GLY A 70 -5.52 13.77 7.19
CA GLY A 70 -6.88 13.81 7.75
C GLY A 70 -7.90 13.01 6.94
N PHE A 71 -7.45 12.00 6.20
CA PHE A 71 -8.31 11.12 5.39
C PHE A 71 -8.70 9.82 6.11
N ASP A 72 -8.57 9.79 7.44
CA ASP A 72 -8.94 8.64 8.28
C ASP A 72 -8.33 7.30 7.82
N GLY A 73 -7.11 7.36 7.29
CA GLY A 73 -6.43 6.16 6.80
C GLY A 73 -7.04 5.57 5.53
N PHE A 74 -7.95 6.26 4.83
CA PHE A 74 -8.64 5.76 3.64
C PHE A 74 -7.65 5.62 2.47
N VAL A 75 -7.36 4.36 2.15
CA VAL A 75 -6.54 3.96 1.00
C VAL A 75 -7.28 2.92 0.20
N ALA A 76 -7.35 3.08 -1.12
CA ALA A 76 -7.97 2.10 -2.01
C ALA A 76 -7.09 1.74 -3.20
N LEU A 77 -7.33 0.57 -3.77
CA LEU A 77 -6.72 0.15 -5.02
C LEU A 77 -7.71 -0.63 -5.88
N GLU A 78 -7.48 -0.65 -7.19
CA GLU A 78 -8.23 -1.50 -8.12
C GLU A 78 -7.42 -2.77 -8.34
N PRO A 79 -7.78 -3.91 -7.74
CA PRO A 79 -6.99 -5.11 -7.81
C PRO A 79 -7.20 -5.78 -9.17
N LYS A 80 -6.17 -6.45 -9.69
CA LYS A 80 -6.41 -7.49 -10.70
C LYS A 80 -7.29 -8.56 -10.05
N THR A 81 -8.28 -9.10 -10.75
CA THR A 81 -9.32 -9.98 -10.19
C THR A 81 -8.76 -11.12 -9.33
N THR A 82 -7.65 -11.74 -9.74
CA THR A 82 -6.99 -12.82 -8.99
C THR A 82 -6.29 -12.38 -7.70
N LEU A 83 -5.96 -11.10 -7.58
CA LEU A 83 -5.26 -10.53 -6.42
C LEU A 83 -6.21 -9.91 -5.39
N ALA A 84 -7.48 -9.65 -5.73
CA ALA A 84 -8.44 -9.05 -4.81
C ALA A 84 -8.54 -9.87 -3.51
N GLN A 85 -8.71 -11.20 -3.64
CA GLN A 85 -8.80 -12.11 -2.50
C GLN A 85 -7.51 -12.12 -1.65
N HIS A 86 -6.34 -11.97 -2.30
CA HIS A 86 -5.08 -11.88 -1.58
C HIS A 86 -5.06 -10.66 -0.65
N TYR A 87 -5.47 -9.49 -1.14
CA TYR A 87 -5.48 -8.27 -0.32
C TYR A 87 -6.52 -8.32 0.79
N ILE A 88 -7.69 -8.87 0.52
CA ILE A 88 -8.75 -9.08 1.52
C ILE A 88 -8.23 -10.00 2.63
N ASN A 89 -7.69 -11.17 2.27
CA ASN A 89 -7.26 -12.15 3.27
C ASN A 89 -6.01 -11.72 4.04
N LYS A 90 -5.05 -11.07 3.36
CA LYS A 90 -3.75 -10.74 3.96
C LYS A 90 -3.73 -9.40 4.70
N TYR A 91 -4.47 -8.40 4.21
CA TYR A 91 -4.45 -7.04 4.76
C TYR A 91 -5.82 -6.57 5.26
N ASN A 92 -6.81 -7.48 5.28
CA ASN A 92 -8.17 -7.21 5.74
C ASN A 92 -8.87 -6.06 4.99
N PHE A 93 -8.54 -5.91 3.71
CA PHE A 93 -9.21 -4.94 2.84
C PHE A 93 -10.68 -5.31 2.63
N GLN A 94 -11.53 -4.31 2.43
CA GLN A 94 -12.95 -4.47 2.16
C GLN A 94 -13.26 -4.19 0.68
N ILE A 95 -14.31 -4.82 0.15
CA ILE A 95 -14.76 -4.59 -1.23
C ILE A 95 -15.60 -3.32 -1.29
N CYS A 96 -15.25 -2.41 -2.21
CA CYS A 96 -16.00 -1.20 -2.49
C CYS A 96 -16.15 -1.01 -4.01
N GLY A 97 -17.21 -1.58 -4.57
CA GLY A 97 -17.45 -1.57 -6.01
C GLY A 97 -16.33 -2.26 -6.79
N ARG A 98 -15.61 -1.51 -7.64
CA ARG A 98 -14.45 -2.02 -8.40
C ARG A 98 -13.13 -1.93 -7.63
N HIS A 99 -13.12 -1.24 -6.49
CA HIS A 99 -11.96 -1.08 -5.65
C HIS A 99 -12.04 -2.02 -4.44
N ILE A 100 -10.90 -2.19 -3.80
CA ILE A 100 -10.80 -2.65 -2.42
C ILE A 100 -10.13 -1.56 -1.59
N ASN A 101 -10.51 -1.42 -0.32
CA ASN A 101 -10.02 -0.35 0.53
C ASN A 101 -9.69 -0.81 1.96
N THR A 102 -8.90 0.02 2.63
CA THR A 102 -8.66 0.01 4.07
C THR A 102 -8.88 1.41 4.61
N GLU A 103 -9.39 1.53 5.83
CA GLU A 103 -9.63 2.80 6.52
C GLU A 103 -9.68 2.58 8.03
N LEU A 104 -9.66 3.68 8.79
CA LEU A 104 -9.85 3.72 10.24
C LEU A 104 -8.95 2.69 10.95
N GLY A 105 -9.53 1.91 11.87
CA GLY A 105 -8.79 0.95 12.67
C GLY A 105 -8.01 -0.09 11.86
N ASN A 106 -8.46 -0.48 10.66
CA ASN A 106 -7.68 -1.42 9.85
C ASN A 106 -6.38 -0.79 9.35
N SER A 107 -6.43 0.47 8.94
CA SER A 107 -5.26 1.22 8.52
C SER A 107 -4.29 1.48 9.67
N GLU A 108 -4.79 1.67 10.90
CA GLU A 108 -3.94 1.75 12.11
C GLU A 108 -3.23 0.42 12.38
N LEU A 109 -3.95 -0.71 12.30
CA LEU A 109 -3.37 -2.05 12.46
C LEU A 109 -2.29 -2.33 11.42
N LEU A 110 -2.50 -1.94 10.16
CA LEU A 110 -1.48 -2.08 9.11
C LEU A 110 -0.24 -1.23 9.40
N ILE A 111 -0.40 -0.01 9.91
CA ILE A 111 0.73 0.83 10.33
C ILE A 111 1.51 0.18 11.45
N GLN A 112 0.82 -0.32 12.48
CA GLN A 112 1.45 -0.97 13.62
C GLN A 112 2.20 -2.24 13.21
N GLU A 113 1.58 -3.08 12.38
CA GLU A 113 2.17 -4.33 11.93
C GLU A 113 3.43 -4.10 11.07
N TYR A 114 3.41 -3.13 10.15
CA TYR A 114 4.44 -3.03 9.11
C TYR A 114 5.44 -1.88 9.26
N LEU A 115 5.19 -0.90 10.14
CA LEU A 115 6.05 0.29 10.28
C LEU A 115 6.54 0.56 11.72
N ASN A 116 6.15 -0.23 12.72
CA ASN A 116 6.65 -0.01 14.06
C ASN A 116 8.15 -0.36 14.13
N ASP A 117 8.93 0.59 14.65
CA ASP A 117 10.38 0.53 14.82
C ASP A 117 10.82 -0.37 16.01
N ASP A 118 9.91 -1.18 16.57
CA ASP A 118 10.14 -2.03 17.74
C ASP A 118 10.74 -3.42 17.39
N GLN A 119 11.47 -3.54 16.27
CA GLN A 119 12.27 -4.74 15.95
C GLN A 119 13.76 -4.43 15.86
#